data_AF-A0A1Y5D575-F1
#
_entry.id   AF-A0A1Y5D575-F1
#
_cell.length_a   1.000
_cell.length_b   1.000
_cell.length_c   1.000
_cell.angle_alpha   90.00
_cell.angle_beta   90.00
_cell.angle_gamma   90.00
#
_symmetry.space_group_name_H-M   'P 1'
#
loop_
_entity.id
_entity.type
_entity.pdbx_description
1 polymer ?
#
loop_
_entity_poly.entity_id
_entity_poly.type
_entity_poly.pdbx_seq_one_letter_code
_entity_poly.pdbx_strand_id
1 'polypeptide(L)'
;MGEQLAVSNLFEDDAKYMTPIWWLTEHEDVSKLTIGLDAVWTSFSIVDLSRIDGVNSLLPLIDTLITSNDIDAMISPEQLQNIKPDFQSNHASSLSIRICIADQSSGVDTSKHQTIITLLDDLSGSTGDELLILFDYGAISDFEGSEVQNLADCIELYLTAGYENLIFSSGAFPASLASIVGTEFISREDKRLHGELTELLGHDLLYSDYGAFSPLWDPSARGIPLANLRYALDDHWMIIRDAERGTDASCAVATILVMSEEFEEYGEDFSWADKRWQYKADTSDKPGGPTQHIAEAHNHHLTHVVNKD
;
A
#
# COMPACT_ATOMS: atom_id res chain seq x y z
N MET A 1 -12.06 -5.67 4.55
CA MET A 1 -12.87 -6.89 4.23
C MET A 1 -12.67 -7.32 2.77
N GLY A 2 -12.62 -6.38 1.82
CA GLY A 2 -12.34 -6.72 0.42
C GLY A 2 -10.86 -7.05 0.20
N GLU A 3 -9.98 -6.31 0.86
CA GLU A 3 -8.52 -6.49 0.89
C GLU A 3 -8.17 -7.88 1.44
N GLN A 4 -8.78 -8.28 2.56
CA GLN A 4 -8.63 -9.63 3.13
C GLN A 4 -9.08 -10.72 2.15
N LEU A 5 -10.18 -10.49 1.43
CA LEU A 5 -10.64 -11.43 0.40
C LEU A 5 -9.67 -11.47 -0.79
N ALA A 6 -9.09 -10.34 -1.20
CA ALA A 6 -8.08 -10.31 -2.27
C ALA A 6 -6.86 -11.15 -1.89
N VAL A 7 -6.33 -10.92 -0.69
CA VAL A 7 -5.13 -11.58 -0.16
C VAL A 7 -5.34 -13.08 0.00
N SER A 8 -6.48 -13.51 0.54
CA SER A 8 -6.82 -14.95 0.68
C SER A 8 -7.02 -15.69 -0.65
N ASN A 9 -7.06 -14.98 -1.78
CA ASN A 9 -7.12 -15.55 -3.13
C ASN A 9 -5.84 -15.28 -3.96
N LEU A 10 -4.76 -14.81 -3.34
CA LEU A 10 -3.46 -14.75 -4.00
C LEU A 10 -2.94 -16.16 -4.29
N PHE A 11 -2.12 -16.30 -5.32
CA PHE A 11 -1.36 -17.54 -5.48
C PHE A 11 -0.32 -17.66 -4.36
N GLU A 12 -0.07 -18.89 -3.91
CA GLU A 12 0.83 -19.16 -2.79
C GLU A 12 2.25 -18.61 -3.05
N ASP A 13 2.68 -18.61 -4.31
CA ASP A 13 3.97 -18.09 -4.73
C ASP A 13 4.04 -16.55 -4.76
N ASP A 14 2.93 -15.84 -4.89
CA ASP A 14 2.96 -14.37 -4.90
C ASP A 14 3.17 -13.81 -3.50
N ALA A 15 2.56 -14.46 -2.50
CA ALA A 15 2.54 -13.98 -1.13
C ALA A 15 3.94 -13.86 -0.49
N LYS A 16 4.92 -14.63 -0.97
CA LYS A 16 6.29 -14.63 -0.44
C LYS A 16 7.12 -13.40 -0.82
N TYR A 17 6.66 -12.62 -1.80
CA TYR A 17 7.34 -11.42 -2.29
C TYR A 17 6.71 -10.12 -1.75
N MET A 18 5.79 -10.25 -0.79
CA MET A 18 5.03 -9.13 -0.26
C MET A 18 5.09 -9.11 1.25
N THR A 19 5.06 -7.90 1.81
CA THR A 19 4.85 -7.69 3.24
C THR A 19 3.69 -6.73 3.41
N PRO A 20 2.51 -7.20 3.86
CA PRO A 20 1.39 -6.31 4.07
C PRO A 20 1.65 -5.38 5.26
N ILE A 21 1.37 -4.10 5.05
CA ILE A 21 1.37 -3.07 6.10
C ILE A 21 -0.09 -2.77 6.44
N TRP A 22 -0.54 -3.29 7.57
CA TRP A 22 -1.92 -3.19 8.02
C TRP A 22 -2.16 -1.87 8.74
N TRP A 23 -2.84 -0.95 8.07
CA TRP A 23 -3.22 0.33 8.65
C TRP A 23 -4.42 0.16 9.59
N LEU A 24 -4.24 0.52 10.87
CA LEU A 24 -5.31 0.59 11.86
C LEU A 24 -5.98 1.98 11.86
N THR A 25 -7.30 2.00 11.60
CA THR A 25 -8.05 3.25 11.43
C THR A 25 -8.87 3.70 12.64
N GLU A 26 -9.12 2.84 13.64
CA GLU A 26 -9.80 3.19 14.91
C GLU A 26 -9.32 2.32 16.09
N HIS A 27 -9.79 2.60 17.32
CA HIS A 27 -9.66 1.75 18.53
C HIS A 27 -10.41 0.40 18.38
N GLU A 28 -10.27 -0.24 17.22
CA GLU A 28 -10.66 -1.62 17.08
C GLU A 28 -9.92 -2.44 18.11
N ASP A 29 -10.63 -3.42 18.65
CA ASP A 29 -10.09 -4.39 19.58
C ASP A 29 -8.96 -5.13 18.85
N VAL A 30 -7.72 -4.66 18.99
CA VAL A 30 -6.55 -5.22 18.28
C VAL A 30 -6.37 -6.71 18.63
N SER A 31 -7.03 -7.24 19.67
CA SER A 31 -7.13 -8.70 19.88
C SER A 31 -7.88 -9.44 18.75
N LYS A 32 -8.81 -8.78 18.07
CA LYS A 32 -9.46 -9.26 16.84
C LYS A 32 -8.56 -9.15 15.62
N LEU A 33 -7.59 -8.22 15.65
CA LEU A 33 -6.60 -8.09 14.58
C LEU A 33 -5.79 -9.38 14.48
N THR A 34 -5.31 -9.92 15.61
CA THR A 34 -4.50 -11.16 15.63
C THR A 34 -5.25 -12.34 15.00
N ILE A 35 -6.51 -12.55 15.41
CA ILE A 35 -7.35 -13.64 14.87
C ILE A 35 -7.64 -13.43 13.38
N GLY A 36 -7.82 -12.18 12.95
CA GLY A 36 -8.07 -11.84 11.55
C GLY A 36 -6.84 -11.97 10.66
N LEU A 37 -5.66 -11.63 11.18
CA LEU A 37 -4.39 -11.69 10.45
C LEU A 37 -3.99 -13.14 10.20
N ASP A 38 -3.96 -14.00 11.22
CA ASP A 38 -3.60 -15.42 11.05
C ASP A 38 -4.50 -16.17 10.05
N ALA A 39 -5.74 -15.71 9.89
CA ALA A 39 -6.70 -16.30 8.96
C ALA A 39 -6.47 -15.88 7.49
N VAL A 40 -5.73 -14.80 7.26
CA VAL A 40 -5.60 -14.14 5.94
C VAL A 40 -4.15 -14.10 5.46
N TRP A 41 -3.19 -13.98 6.38
CA TRP A 41 -1.77 -13.88 6.10
C TRP A 41 -0.96 -14.56 7.19
N THR A 42 -0.18 -15.58 6.82
CA THR A 42 0.57 -16.40 7.78
C THR A 42 2.06 -16.09 7.84
N SER A 43 2.53 -15.17 7.00
CA SER A 43 3.92 -14.73 6.93
C SER A 43 4.11 -13.43 7.71
N PHE A 44 5.35 -12.96 7.78
CA PHE A 44 5.71 -11.67 8.34
C PHE A 44 4.79 -10.54 7.85
N SER A 45 4.39 -9.66 8.76
CA SER A 45 3.59 -8.47 8.44
C SER A 45 3.88 -7.32 9.39
N ILE A 46 3.44 -6.13 9.02
CA ILE A 46 3.65 -4.92 9.81
C ILE A 46 2.30 -4.33 10.15
N VAL A 47 2.10 -3.94 11.41
CA VAL A 47 0.92 -3.17 11.84
C VAL A 47 1.31 -1.70 11.95
N ASP A 48 0.66 -0.85 11.17
CA ASP A 48 0.93 0.58 11.15
C ASP A 48 0.06 1.33 12.15
N LEU A 49 0.75 1.90 13.14
CA LEU A 49 0.21 2.69 14.24
C LEU A 49 0.54 4.18 14.09
N SER A 50 1.31 4.57 13.08
CA SER A 50 1.85 5.93 12.89
C SER A 50 0.79 7.04 12.87
N ARG A 51 -0.47 6.68 12.59
CA ARG A 51 -1.62 7.59 12.51
C ARG A 51 -2.56 7.51 13.72
N ILE A 52 -2.22 6.74 14.75
CA ILE A 52 -3.03 6.61 15.98
C ILE A 52 -2.56 7.58 17.05
N ASP A 53 -3.48 8.42 17.52
CA ASP A 53 -3.25 9.25 18.70
C ASP A 53 -3.22 8.40 19.98
N GLY A 54 -2.27 8.67 20.87
CA GLY A 54 -2.21 8.00 22.17
C GLY A 54 -1.76 6.52 22.12
N VAL A 55 -0.83 6.20 21.22
CA VAL A 55 -0.22 4.86 21.02
C VAL A 55 0.21 4.16 22.33
N ASN A 56 0.59 4.92 23.36
CA ASN A 56 0.93 4.43 24.69
C ASN A 56 -0.17 3.55 25.34
N SER A 57 -1.43 3.81 25.03
CA SER A 57 -2.57 3.02 25.52
C SER A 57 -2.66 1.64 24.86
N LEU A 58 -2.06 1.47 23.68
CA LEU A 58 -2.06 0.23 22.89
C LEU A 58 -0.80 -0.62 23.13
N LEU A 59 0.24 -0.10 23.78
CA LEU A 59 1.52 -0.81 23.97
C LEU A 59 1.39 -2.23 24.54
N PRO A 60 0.55 -2.52 25.56
CA PRO A 60 0.43 -3.91 26.06
C PRO A 60 -0.07 -4.90 25.00
N LEU A 61 -0.85 -4.39 24.05
CA LEU A 61 -1.46 -5.18 23.00
C LEU A 61 -0.50 -5.34 21.82
N ILE A 62 0.26 -4.29 21.50
CA ILE A 62 1.37 -4.36 20.52
C ILE A 62 2.47 -5.31 21.02
N ASP A 63 2.83 -5.25 22.30
CA ASP A 63 3.76 -6.19 22.95
C ASP A 63 3.29 -7.65 22.76
N THR A 64 2.00 -7.89 22.94
CA THR A 64 1.40 -9.21 22.70
C THR A 64 1.49 -9.61 21.23
N LEU A 65 1.24 -8.69 20.29
CA LEU A 65 1.34 -8.94 18.86
C LEU A 65 2.76 -9.33 18.45
N ILE A 66 3.75 -8.50 18.82
CA ILE A 66 5.18 -8.71 18.52
C ILE A 66 5.68 -10.02 19.13
N THR A 67 5.30 -10.31 20.38
CA THR A 67 5.82 -11.49 21.09
C THR A 67 5.17 -12.80 20.64
N SER A 68 3.90 -12.75 20.21
CA SER A 68 3.10 -13.96 19.93
C SER A 68 2.98 -14.28 18.43
N ASN A 69 3.31 -13.33 17.56
CA ASN A 69 3.13 -13.44 16.11
C ASN A 69 4.36 -12.86 15.41
N ASP A 70 4.60 -13.27 14.16
CA ASP A 70 5.65 -12.72 13.31
C ASP A 70 5.21 -11.35 12.76
N ILE A 71 5.04 -10.37 13.66
CA ILE A 71 4.46 -9.05 13.38
C ILE A 71 5.33 -7.95 13.98
N ASP A 72 5.71 -7.01 13.12
CA ASP A 72 6.36 -5.76 13.54
C ASP A 72 5.37 -4.60 13.66
N ALA A 73 5.78 -3.55 14.34
CA ALA A 73 4.98 -2.34 14.56
C ALA A 73 5.64 -1.13 13.90
N MET A 74 4.88 -0.44 13.04
CA MET A 74 5.31 0.80 12.42
C MET A 74 4.74 2.00 13.17
N ILE A 75 5.60 2.98 13.48
CA ILE A 75 5.26 4.19 14.25
C ILE A 75 5.82 5.43 13.56
N SER A 76 5.36 6.62 13.96
CA SER A 76 5.95 7.88 13.48
C SER A 76 7.15 8.33 14.36
N PRO A 77 8.06 9.18 13.86
CA PRO A 77 9.11 9.80 14.67
C PRO A 77 8.59 10.54 15.91
N GLU A 78 7.45 11.21 15.81
CA GLU A 78 6.81 11.90 16.92
C GLU A 78 6.30 10.92 17.98
N GLN A 79 5.78 9.77 17.55
CA GLN A 79 5.37 8.72 18.48
C GLN A 79 6.57 8.09 19.18
N LEU A 80 7.67 7.86 18.47
CA LEU A 80 8.90 7.30 19.05
C LEU A 80 9.38 8.11 20.27
N GLN A 81 9.33 9.44 20.20
CA GLN A 81 9.68 10.32 21.34
C GLN A 81 8.79 10.12 22.58
N ASN A 82 7.57 9.63 22.38
CA ASN A 82 6.53 9.55 23.41
C ASN A 82 6.30 8.12 23.92
N ILE A 83 6.78 7.09 23.22
CA ILE A 83 6.66 5.69 23.66
C ILE A 83 7.53 5.47 24.90
N LYS A 84 7.08 4.60 25.81
CA LYS A 84 7.82 4.27 27.04
C LYS A 84 9.22 3.70 26.72
N PRO A 85 10.31 4.20 27.36
CA PRO A 85 11.67 3.71 27.10
C PRO A 85 11.86 2.20 27.26
N ASP A 86 11.19 1.59 28.24
CA ASP A 86 11.23 0.13 28.43
C ASP A 86 10.66 -0.63 27.23
N PHE A 87 9.62 -0.09 26.60
CA PHE A 87 9.06 -0.70 25.38
C PHE A 87 10.02 -0.55 24.21
N GLN A 88 10.62 0.63 24.02
CA GLN A 88 11.60 0.87 22.95
C GLN A 88 12.78 -0.10 23.05
N SER A 89 13.37 -0.22 24.25
CA SER A 89 14.52 -1.10 24.48
C SER A 89 14.20 -2.59 24.33
N ASN A 90 12.98 -3.01 24.67
CA ASN A 90 12.57 -4.42 24.54
C ASN A 90 12.19 -4.82 23.10
N HIS A 91 11.80 -3.86 22.26
CA HIS A 91 11.26 -4.12 20.92
C HIS A 91 11.95 -3.33 19.81
N ALA A 92 13.17 -2.84 20.02
CA ALA A 92 13.88 -1.99 19.05
C ALA A 92 13.98 -2.64 17.65
N SER A 93 14.21 -3.96 17.60
CA SER A 93 14.31 -4.75 16.36
C SER A 93 12.97 -5.04 15.68
N SER A 94 11.85 -4.80 16.36
CA SER A 94 10.49 -5.03 15.85
C SER A 94 9.72 -3.73 15.62
N LEU A 95 10.42 -2.61 15.72
CA LEU A 95 9.89 -1.29 15.41
C LEU A 95 10.35 -0.88 14.02
N SER A 96 9.42 -0.36 13.24
CA SER A 96 9.66 0.29 11.95
C SER A 96 9.19 1.74 12.01
N ILE A 97 9.72 2.59 11.14
CA ILE A 97 9.43 4.03 11.18
C ILE A 97 8.74 4.48 9.90
N ARG A 98 7.62 5.18 10.03
CA ARG A 98 6.95 5.88 8.93
C ARG A 98 7.25 7.36 8.96
N ILE A 99 7.79 7.89 7.87
CA ILE A 99 8.12 9.31 7.71
C ILE A 99 7.27 9.87 6.58
N CYS A 100 6.31 10.73 6.91
CA CYS A 100 5.55 11.47 5.90
C CYS A 100 6.43 12.54 5.26
N ILE A 101 6.55 12.52 3.93
CA ILE A 101 7.45 13.41 3.16
C ILE A 101 6.76 14.19 2.05
N ALA A 102 5.43 14.16 1.96
CA ALA A 102 4.68 14.96 0.98
C ALA A 102 5.00 16.47 1.06
N ASP A 103 5.33 16.97 2.26
CA ASP A 103 5.72 18.37 2.51
C ASP A 103 7.14 18.71 2.02
N GLN A 104 7.97 17.71 1.70
CA GLN A 104 9.35 17.88 1.24
C GLN A 104 9.47 18.04 -0.28
N SER A 105 8.36 17.89 -1.03
CA SER A 105 8.30 18.05 -2.49
C SER A 105 8.86 19.38 -3.01
N SER A 106 8.65 20.46 -2.24
CA SER A 106 9.08 21.82 -2.59
C SER A 106 10.45 22.23 -2.02
N GLY A 107 11.09 21.35 -1.25
CA GLY A 107 12.40 21.56 -0.63
C GLY A 107 12.56 20.76 0.65
N VAL A 108 13.78 20.31 0.92
CA VAL A 108 14.11 19.45 2.06
C VAL A 108 14.36 20.28 3.32
N ASP A 109 13.62 20.02 4.39
CA ASP A 109 13.95 20.50 5.73
C ASP A 109 15.01 19.59 6.37
N THR A 110 16.27 19.80 6.00
CA THR A 110 17.40 19.02 6.53
C THR A 110 17.46 19.04 8.06
N SER A 111 17.01 20.12 8.71
CA SER A 111 17.05 20.24 10.17
C SER A 111 16.05 19.31 10.87
N LYS A 112 14.84 19.19 10.31
CA LYS A 112 13.82 18.22 10.74
C LYS A 112 14.35 16.80 10.57
N HIS A 113 14.91 16.48 9.41
CA HIS A 113 15.43 15.13 9.13
C HIS A 113 16.64 14.75 9.99
N GLN A 114 17.56 15.68 10.25
CA GLN A 114 18.68 15.42 11.18
C GLN A 114 18.20 15.14 12.61
N THR A 115 17.12 15.80 13.04
CA THR A 115 16.48 15.54 14.33
C THR A 115 15.89 14.13 14.36
N ILE A 116 15.23 13.70 13.29
CA ILE A 116 14.70 12.34 13.17
C ILE A 116 15.84 11.32 13.24
N ILE A 117 16.89 11.48 12.42
CA ILE A 117 18.06 10.58 12.42
C ILE A 117 18.65 10.41 13.82
N THR A 118 18.80 11.50 14.58
CA THR A 118 19.31 11.43 15.96
C THR A 118 18.42 10.56 16.87
N LEU A 119 17.08 10.64 16.71
CA LEU A 119 16.15 9.80 17.46
C LEU A 119 16.24 8.32 17.07
N LEU A 120 16.52 8.04 15.79
CA LEU A 120 16.67 6.68 15.29
C LEU A 120 17.99 6.06 15.74
N ASP A 121 19.06 6.85 15.83
CA ASP A 121 20.36 6.41 16.36
C ASP A 121 20.25 5.99 17.83
N ASP A 122 19.46 6.74 18.62
CA ASP A 122 19.16 6.44 20.02
C ASP A 122 18.35 5.13 20.16
N LEU A 123 17.53 4.77 19.16
CA LEU A 123 16.73 3.53 19.14
C LEU A 123 17.54 2.30 18.70
N SER A 124 18.30 2.42 17.61
CA SER A 124 18.95 1.29 16.91
C SER A 124 20.36 0.97 17.41
N GLY A 125 20.95 1.80 18.28
CA GLY A 125 22.27 1.51 18.84
C GLY A 125 23.43 1.72 17.86
N SER A 126 23.32 2.74 16.99
CA SER A 126 24.34 3.26 16.05
C SER A 126 24.64 2.48 14.77
N THR A 127 24.03 1.31 14.53
CA THR A 127 23.99 0.68 13.20
C THR A 127 22.53 0.50 12.80
N GLY A 128 22.06 1.36 11.89
CA GLY A 128 20.65 1.48 11.49
C GLY A 128 20.21 0.46 10.44
N ASP A 129 21.11 -0.42 10.00
CA ASP A 129 20.97 -1.35 8.88
C ASP A 129 19.79 -2.31 9.05
N GLU A 130 19.36 -2.59 10.28
CA GLU A 130 18.21 -3.46 10.58
C GLU A 130 16.89 -2.70 10.66
N LEU A 131 16.92 -1.37 10.85
CA LEU A 131 15.71 -0.56 11.04
C LEU A 131 15.03 -0.28 9.70
N LEU A 132 13.80 -0.77 9.56
CA LEU A 132 12.97 -0.47 8.39
C LEU A 132 12.38 0.94 8.47
N ILE A 133 12.67 1.76 7.45
CA ILE A 133 12.14 3.11 7.31
C ILE A 133 11.26 3.20 6.06
N LEU A 134 9.99 3.53 6.24
CA LEU A 134 9.06 3.84 5.17
C LEU A 134 8.92 5.35 4.99
N PHE A 135 9.28 5.82 3.79
CA PHE A 135 9.00 7.17 3.32
C PHE A 135 7.63 7.21 2.65
N ASP A 136 6.68 7.91 3.27
CA ASP A 136 5.31 8.03 2.77
C ASP A 136 5.11 9.38 2.09
N TYR A 137 5.07 9.35 0.76
CA TYR A 137 4.72 10.50 -0.06
C TYR A 137 3.19 10.67 -0.17
N GLY A 138 2.42 9.60 -0.02
CA GLY A 138 0.96 9.63 -0.13
C GLY A 138 0.47 9.73 -1.58
N ALA A 139 -0.57 10.54 -1.82
CA ALA A 139 -1.20 10.66 -3.13
C ALA A 139 -0.37 11.51 -4.10
N ILE A 140 -0.17 10.99 -5.30
CA ILE A 140 0.53 11.66 -6.39
C ILE A 140 -0.39 11.78 -7.61
N SER A 141 -0.24 12.85 -8.38
CA SER A 141 -0.97 13.02 -9.65
C SER A 141 -0.04 13.34 -10.81
N ASP A 142 1.03 14.07 -10.53
CA ASP A 142 2.13 14.41 -11.44
C ASP A 142 3.29 14.92 -10.56
N PHE A 143 4.49 15.00 -11.10
CA PHE A 143 5.67 15.52 -10.43
C PHE A 143 6.70 16.06 -11.42
N GLU A 144 7.48 17.05 -10.97
CA GLU A 144 8.56 17.65 -11.76
C GLU A 144 9.93 17.12 -11.33
N GLY A 145 10.95 17.22 -12.19
CA GLY A 145 12.29 16.72 -11.87
C GLY A 145 12.93 17.35 -10.62
N SER A 146 12.59 18.59 -10.27
CA SER A 146 13.07 19.20 -9.02
C SER A 146 12.48 18.55 -7.78
N GLU A 147 11.24 18.04 -7.88
CA GLU A 147 10.60 17.33 -6.79
C GLU A 147 11.25 15.96 -6.56
N VAL A 148 11.56 15.23 -7.63
CA VAL A 148 12.34 13.98 -7.56
C VAL A 148 13.68 14.23 -6.87
N GLN A 149 14.39 15.30 -7.26
CA GLN A 149 15.67 15.65 -6.63
C GLN A 149 15.51 15.97 -5.14
N ASN A 150 14.48 16.73 -4.74
CA ASN A 150 14.25 17.02 -3.32
C ASN A 150 13.95 15.75 -2.52
N LEU A 151 13.14 14.84 -3.07
CA LEU A 151 12.83 13.57 -2.42
C LEU A 151 14.08 12.68 -2.32
N ALA A 152 14.91 12.61 -3.36
CA ALA A 152 16.18 11.90 -3.33
C ALA A 152 17.14 12.50 -2.31
N ASP A 153 17.31 13.83 -2.29
CA ASP A 153 18.14 14.53 -1.30
C ASP A 153 17.67 14.25 0.14
N CYS A 154 16.35 14.11 0.35
CA CYS A 154 15.77 13.73 1.64
C CYS A 154 16.16 12.30 2.05
N ILE A 155 16.01 11.33 1.14
CA ILE A 155 16.31 9.91 1.40
C ILE A 155 17.83 9.70 1.58
N GLU A 156 18.65 10.42 0.81
CA GLU A 156 20.12 10.36 0.86
C GLU A 156 20.68 10.73 2.26
N LEU A 157 19.96 11.57 3.02
CA LEU A 157 20.34 11.87 4.41
C LEU A 157 20.35 10.61 5.29
N TYR A 158 19.41 9.69 5.05
CA TYR A 158 19.28 8.45 5.82
C TYR A 158 20.26 7.39 5.33
N LEU A 159 20.46 7.27 4.01
CA LEU A 159 21.52 6.43 3.44
C LEU A 159 22.90 6.83 3.98
N THR A 160 23.21 8.13 3.98
CA THR A 160 24.47 8.67 4.53
C THR A 160 24.61 8.40 6.04
N ALA A 161 23.50 8.33 6.76
CA ALA A 161 23.47 7.98 8.18
C ALA A 161 23.56 6.45 8.45
N GLY A 162 23.57 5.62 7.40
CA GLY A 162 23.72 4.16 7.50
C GLY A 162 22.41 3.36 7.52
N TYR A 163 21.27 3.98 7.20
CA TYR A 163 20.00 3.26 7.07
C TYR A 163 19.84 2.71 5.65
N GLU A 164 19.86 1.39 5.49
CA GLU A 164 19.81 0.73 4.17
C GLU A 164 18.43 0.11 3.86
N ASN A 165 17.65 -0.26 4.89
CA ASN A 165 16.31 -0.85 4.74
C ASN A 165 15.24 0.21 4.53
N LEU A 166 15.17 0.76 3.32
CA LEU A 166 14.28 1.87 2.98
C LEU A 166 13.14 1.40 2.06
N ILE A 167 11.91 1.78 2.42
CA ILE A 167 10.70 1.64 1.59
C ILE A 167 10.27 3.03 1.14
N PHE A 168 9.83 3.15 -0.11
CA PHE A 168 9.13 4.34 -0.59
C PHE A 168 7.70 4.01 -0.97
N SER A 169 6.75 4.75 -0.39
CA SER A 169 5.33 4.59 -0.62
C SER A 169 4.70 5.81 -1.27
N SER A 170 3.99 5.59 -2.37
CA SER A 170 3.14 6.58 -3.03
C SER A 170 1.95 5.91 -3.71
N GLY A 171 0.94 6.67 -4.15
CA GLY A 171 -0.18 6.11 -4.91
C GLY A 171 -0.77 7.12 -5.89
N ALA A 172 -0.78 6.78 -7.18
CA ALA A 172 -1.32 7.66 -8.23
C ALA A 172 -2.81 7.48 -8.49
N PHE A 173 -3.46 6.50 -7.85
CA PHE A 173 -4.86 6.22 -8.13
C PHE A 173 -5.73 7.43 -7.73
N PRO A 174 -6.62 7.92 -8.61
CA PRO A 174 -7.37 9.15 -8.37
C PRO A 174 -8.35 9.00 -7.21
N ALA A 175 -8.52 10.07 -6.43
CA ALA A 175 -9.47 10.12 -5.33
C ALA A 175 -10.93 9.93 -5.76
N SER A 176 -11.24 10.17 -7.04
CA SER A 176 -12.58 10.02 -7.58
C SER A 176 -12.55 9.54 -9.03
N LEU A 177 -13.40 8.55 -9.32
CA LEU A 177 -13.67 8.09 -10.68
C LEU A 177 -14.90 8.77 -11.30
N ALA A 178 -15.48 9.78 -10.64
CA ALA A 178 -16.80 10.30 -10.96
C ALA A 178 -16.95 10.79 -12.41
N SER A 179 -15.88 11.34 -13.00
CA SER A 179 -15.83 11.84 -14.38
C SER A 179 -15.71 10.74 -15.44
N ILE A 180 -15.38 9.50 -15.06
CA ILE A 180 -15.10 8.43 -16.01
C ILE A 180 -16.39 7.67 -16.34
N VAL A 181 -16.68 7.56 -17.64
CA VAL A 181 -17.69 6.65 -18.21
C VAL A 181 -17.10 6.09 -19.50
N GLY A 182 -17.14 4.77 -19.67
CA GLY A 182 -16.41 4.05 -20.71
C GLY A 182 -15.06 3.54 -20.22
N THR A 183 -14.07 3.52 -21.11
CA THR A 183 -12.70 3.08 -20.81
C THR A 183 -11.76 4.28 -20.80
N GLU A 184 -10.93 4.39 -19.77
CA GLU A 184 -9.92 5.44 -19.63
C GLU A 184 -8.64 4.85 -19.03
N PHE A 185 -7.49 5.38 -19.45
CA PHE A 185 -6.19 4.98 -18.97
C PHE A 185 -5.60 6.07 -18.07
N ILE A 186 -5.08 5.68 -16.91
CA ILE A 186 -4.55 6.59 -15.90
C ILE A 186 -3.13 6.17 -15.56
N SER A 187 -2.14 7.04 -15.72
CA SER A 187 -0.73 6.72 -15.47
C SER A 187 -0.45 6.24 -14.03
N ARG A 188 0.48 5.28 -13.90
CA ARG A 188 1.10 4.85 -12.63
C ARG A 188 2.25 5.79 -12.26
N GLU A 189 1.91 7.04 -11.94
CA GLU A 189 2.92 8.02 -11.52
C GLU A 189 3.66 7.60 -10.24
N ASP A 190 3.04 6.77 -9.41
CA ASP A 190 3.67 6.16 -8.24
C ASP A 190 4.85 5.25 -8.61
N LYS A 191 4.67 4.39 -9.62
CA LYS A 191 5.72 3.49 -10.14
C LYS A 191 6.80 4.28 -10.88
N ARG A 192 6.40 5.30 -11.66
CA ARG A 192 7.37 6.17 -12.35
C ARG A 192 8.26 6.91 -11.33
N LEU A 193 7.67 7.50 -10.29
CA LEU A 193 8.42 8.20 -9.25
C LEU A 193 9.37 7.26 -8.51
N HIS A 194 8.91 6.07 -8.12
CA HIS A 194 9.75 5.06 -7.48
C HIS A 194 10.96 4.68 -8.36
N GLY A 195 10.73 4.44 -9.65
CA GLY A 195 11.80 4.13 -10.60
C GLY A 195 12.82 5.26 -10.74
N GLU A 196 12.35 6.51 -10.89
CA GLU A 196 13.24 7.67 -11.00
C GLU A 196 14.05 7.91 -9.71
N LEU A 197 13.45 7.69 -8.53
CA LEU A 197 14.16 7.79 -7.24
C LEU A 197 15.21 6.70 -7.09
N THR A 198 14.86 5.45 -7.41
CA THR A 198 15.76 4.30 -7.33
C THR A 198 16.97 4.50 -8.25
N GLU A 199 16.74 4.96 -9.48
CA GLU A 199 17.82 5.29 -10.43
C GLU A 199 18.72 6.42 -9.92
N LEU A 200 18.11 7.50 -9.41
CA LEU A 200 18.84 8.68 -8.96
C LEU A 200 19.70 8.42 -7.71
N LEU A 201 19.18 7.64 -6.75
CA LEU A 201 19.88 7.26 -5.53
C LEU A 201 20.96 6.20 -5.79
N GLY A 202 20.79 5.38 -6.83
CA GLY A 202 21.65 4.21 -7.06
C GLY A 202 21.57 3.19 -5.91
N HIS A 203 20.46 3.19 -5.17
CA HIS A 203 20.15 2.32 -4.04
C HIS A 203 18.86 1.56 -4.32
N ASP A 204 18.79 0.32 -3.86
CA ASP A 204 17.60 -0.53 -4.04
C ASP A 204 16.52 -0.13 -3.02
N LEU A 205 15.64 0.77 -3.45
CA LEU A 205 14.53 1.27 -2.65
C LEU A 205 13.34 0.31 -2.79
N LEU A 206 12.84 -0.23 -1.68
CA LEU A 206 11.70 -1.15 -1.74
C LEU A 206 10.43 -0.39 -2.15
N TYR A 207 9.70 -0.94 -3.12
CA TYR A 207 8.43 -0.37 -3.59
C TYR A 207 7.29 -0.66 -2.61
N SER A 208 6.43 0.34 -2.41
CA SER A 208 5.17 0.19 -1.69
C SER A 208 4.12 1.12 -2.30
N ASP A 209 2.86 0.71 -2.28
CA ASP A 209 1.75 1.55 -2.73
C ASP A 209 0.50 1.35 -1.86
N TYR A 210 -0.61 1.93 -2.32
CA TYR A 210 -1.91 1.88 -1.65
C TYR A 210 -2.88 0.91 -2.34
N GLY A 211 -2.35 -0.03 -3.12
CA GLY A 211 -3.13 -0.99 -3.89
C GLY A 211 -3.89 -0.35 -5.04
N ALA A 212 -5.04 -0.94 -5.38
CA ALA A 212 -5.90 -0.47 -6.49
C ALA A 212 -6.78 0.74 -6.13
N PHE A 213 -6.43 1.50 -5.09
CA PHE A 213 -7.24 2.61 -4.57
C PHE A 213 -6.37 3.81 -4.20
N SER A 214 -7.01 4.98 -4.15
CA SER A 214 -6.31 6.22 -3.81
C SER A 214 -5.82 6.17 -2.36
N PRO A 215 -4.65 6.77 -2.05
CA PRO A 215 -4.25 7.01 -0.66
C PRO A 215 -5.24 7.87 0.13
N LEU A 216 -6.10 8.61 -0.60
CA LEU A 216 -7.19 9.43 -0.05
C LEU A 216 -8.53 8.68 0.02
N TRP A 217 -8.54 7.38 -0.24
CA TRP A 217 -9.76 6.58 -0.22
C TRP A 217 -10.30 6.47 1.20
N ASP A 218 -11.57 6.86 1.36
CA ASP A 218 -12.32 6.69 2.60
C ASP A 218 -13.20 5.41 2.49
N PRO A 219 -12.83 4.32 3.19
CA PRO A 219 -13.62 3.09 3.18
C PRO A 219 -14.99 3.24 3.86
N SER A 220 -15.20 4.30 4.66
CA SER A 220 -16.48 4.61 5.31
C SER A 220 -17.46 5.36 4.40
N ALA A 221 -17.00 5.84 3.25
CA ALA A 221 -17.81 6.58 2.29
C ALA A 221 -18.99 5.73 1.79
N ARG A 222 -20.21 6.18 2.10
CA ARG A 222 -21.45 5.43 1.82
C ARG A 222 -21.94 5.68 0.39
N GLY A 223 -22.15 4.60 -0.36
CA GLY A 223 -22.84 4.63 -1.65
C GLY A 223 -22.80 3.28 -2.35
N ILE A 224 -23.80 2.98 -3.18
CA ILE A 224 -23.70 1.85 -4.11
C ILE A 224 -22.81 2.34 -5.27
N PRO A 225 -21.59 1.82 -5.44
CA PRO A 225 -20.72 2.24 -6.52
C PRO A 225 -21.35 1.91 -7.88
N LEU A 226 -21.06 2.71 -8.90
CA LEU A 226 -21.36 2.32 -10.29
C LEU A 226 -20.55 1.07 -10.64
N ALA A 227 -20.99 0.32 -11.66
CA ALA A 227 -20.19 -0.79 -12.17
C ALA A 227 -18.85 -0.22 -12.66
N ASN A 228 -17.76 -0.68 -12.05
CA ASN A 228 -16.42 -0.25 -12.41
C ASN A 228 -15.43 -1.39 -12.24
N LEU A 229 -14.38 -1.31 -13.04
CA LEU A 229 -13.28 -2.25 -13.12
C LEU A 229 -11.99 -1.43 -13.09
N ARG A 230 -11.02 -1.89 -12.30
CA ARG A 230 -9.69 -1.30 -12.16
C ARG A 230 -8.70 -2.38 -12.51
N TYR A 231 -7.95 -2.18 -13.58
CA TYR A 231 -7.01 -3.16 -14.11
C TYR A 231 -5.61 -2.55 -14.12
N ALA A 232 -4.67 -3.19 -13.45
CA ALA A 232 -3.29 -2.73 -13.32
C ALA A 232 -2.50 -3.17 -14.55
N LEU A 233 -1.81 -2.22 -15.16
CA LEU A 233 -0.91 -2.44 -16.29
C LEU A 233 0.44 -1.81 -15.95
N ASP A 234 1.46 -2.10 -16.76
CA ASP A 234 2.85 -1.80 -16.43
C ASP A 234 3.08 -0.33 -16.08
N ASP A 235 2.52 0.61 -16.84
CA ASP A 235 2.70 2.06 -16.66
C ASP A 235 1.39 2.82 -16.43
N HIS A 236 0.26 2.12 -16.39
CA HIS A 236 -1.05 2.74 -16.23
C HIS A 236 -2.09 1.79 -15.61
N TRP A 237 -3.22 2.36 -15.23
CA TRP A 237 -4.44 1.65 -14.88
C TRP A 237 -5.42 1.76 -16.06
N MET A 238 -6.02 0.65 -16.46
CA MET A 238 -7.22 0.68 -17.30
C MET A 238 -8.45 0.70 -16.41
N ILE A 239 -9.22 1.78 -16.50
CA ILE A 239 -10.48 1.95 -15.77
C ILE A 239 -11.64 1.78 -16.74
N ILE A 240 -12.51 0.83 -16.44
CA ILE A 240 -13.74 0.61 -17.21
C ILE A 240 -14.92 0.90 -16.30
N ARG A 241 -15.77 1.85 -16.66
CA ARG A 241 -16.87 2.31 -15.81
C ARG A 241 -18.16 2.50 -16.60
N ASP A 242 -19.23 1.90 -16.11
CA ASP A 242 -20.58 2.12 -16.64
C ASP A 242 -21.27 3.26 -15.89
N ALA A 243 -22.17 3.98 -16.57
CA ALA A 243 -23.06 4.95 -15.94
C ALA A 243 -24.17 4.25 -15.12
N GLU A 244 -24.44 2.98 -15.44
CA GLU A 244 -25.45 2.14 -14.79
C GLU A 244 -24.87 1.31 -13.63
N ARG A 245 -25.77 0.58 -12.95
CA ARG A 245 -25.48 -0.24 -11.77
C ARG A 245 -26.13 -1.60 -11.92
N GLY A 246 -25.63 -2.57 -11.18
CA GLY A 246 -26.23 -3.91 -11.10
C GLY A 246 -25.52 -4.92 -12.00
N THR A 247 -26.15 -6.08 -12.14
CA THR A 247 -25.56 -7.25 -12.81
C THR A 247 -25.18 -6.95 -14.26
N ASP A 248 -26.12 -6.46 -15.05
CA ASP A 248 -25.91 -6.28 -16.49
C ASP A 248 -24.76 -5.29 -16.77
N ALA A 249 -24.72 -4.17 -16.06
CA ALA A 249 -23.63 -3.20 -16.13
C ALA A 249 -22.28 -3.80 -15.68
N SER A 250 -22.28 -4.62 -14.62
CA SER A 250 -21.05 -5.30 -14.16
C SER A 250 -20.55 -6.36 -15.14
N CYS A 251 -21.45 -7.08 -15.81
CA CYS A 251 -21.08 -8.04 -16.84
C CYS A 251 -20.58 -7.30 -18.08
N ALA A 252 -21.22 -6.19 -18.46
CA ALA A 252 -20.82 -5.38 -19.59
C ALA A 252 -19.38 -4.85 -19.42
N VAL A 253 -19.03 -4.29 -18.25
CA VAL A 253 -17.64 -3.83 -18.03
C VAL A 253 -16.64 -4.98 -18.04
N ALA A 254 -17.01 -6.17 -17.54
CA ALA A 254 -16.15 -7.36 -17.60
C ALA A 254 -15.98 -7.88 -19.04
N THR A 255 -17.05 -7.87 -19.84
CA THR A 255 -16.98 -8.21 -21.27
C THR A 255 -16.08 -7.24 -22.03
N ILE A 256 -16.12 -5.93 -21.73
CA ILE A 256 -15.24 -4.95 -22.35
C ILE A 256 -13.77 -5.27 -22.02
N LEU A 257 -13.45 -5.58 -20.76
CA LEU A 257 -12.10 -5.99 -20.36
C LEU A 257 -11.66 -7.25 -21.13
N VAL A 258 -12.45 -8.31 -21.10
CA VAL A 258 -12.11 -9.61 -21.72
C VAL A 258 -11.90 -9.50 -23.24
N MET A 259 -12.52 -8.52 -23.88
CA MET A 259 -12.34 -8.25 -25.31
C MET A 259 -11.19 -7.29 -25.63
N SER A 260 -10.48 -6.77 -24.63
CA SER A 260 -9.41 -5.80 -24.80
C SER A 260 -8.07 -6.48 -25.09
N GLU A 261 -7.15 -5.78 -25.74
CA GLU A 261 -5.80 -6.29 -26.05
C GLU A 261 -5.01 -6.50 -24.75
N GLU A 262 -5.25 -5.65 -23.76
CA GLU A 262 -4.65 -5.74 -22.44
C GLU A 262 -5.01 -7.08 -21.80
N PHE A 263 -6.28 -7.49 -21.76
CA PHE A 263 -6.64 -8.78 -21.19
C PHE A 263 -6.09 -9.98 -21.99
N GLU A 264 -5.86 -9.84 -23.30
CA GLU A 264 -5.22 -10.89 -24.10
C GLU A 264 -3.77 -11.15 -23.66
N GLU A 265 -3.06 -10.11 -23.19
CA GLU A 265 -1.68 -10.25 -22.69
C GLU A 265 -1.61 -11.06 -21.39
N TYR A 266 -2.52 -10.80 -20.45
CA TYR A 266 -2.52 -11.41 -19.12
C TYR A 266 -3.31 -12.73 -19.12
N GLY A 267 -4.53 -12.70 -19.64
CA GLY A 267 -5.45 -13.83 -19.72
C GLY A 267 -6.12 -14.20 -18.38
N GLU A 268 -7.11 -15.09 -18.46
CA GLU A 268 -7.93 -15.49 -17.31
C GLU A 268 -7.15 -16.17 -16.18
N ASP A 269 -6.00 -16.78 -16.49
CA ASP A 269 -5.18 -17.51 -15.52
C ASP A 269 -4.15 -16.60 -14.83
N PHE A 270 -4.06 -15.32 -15.19
CA PHE A 270 -3.10 -14.38 -14.60
C PHE A 270 -3.35 -14.12 -13.12
N SER A 271 -4.61 -13.97 -12.72
CA SER A 271 -4.99 -13.79 -11.32
C SER A 271 -6.37 -14.40 -11.04
N TRP A 272 -6.71 -14.54 -9.76
CA TRP A 272 -8.06 -14.95 -9.38
C TRP A 272 -9.12 -13.94 -9.87
N ALA A 273 -8.81 -12.66 -9.88
CA ALA A 273 -9.71 -11.63 -10.37
C ALA A 273 -9.94 -11.73 -11.89
N ASP A 274 -8.89 -11.99 -12.66
CA ASP A 274 -8.98 -12.19 -14.13
C ASP A 274 -9.94 -13.34 -14.48
N LYS A 275 -9.78 -14.48 -13.81
CA LYS A 275 -10.70 -15.62 -13.94
C LYS A 275 -12.15 -15.27 -13.63
N ARG A 276 -12.36 -14.42 -12.62
CA ARG A 276 -13.71 -13.96 -12.26
C ARG A 276 -14.28 -13.01 -13.30
N TRP A 277 -13.48 -12.12 -13.88
CA TRP A 277 -13.95 -11.21 -14.93
C TRP A 277 -14.29 -11.98 -16.20
N GLN A 278 -13.48 -12.97 -16.59
CA GLN A 278 -13.82 -13.92 -17.66
C GLN A 278 -15.17 -14.61 -17.40
N TYR A 279 -15.34 -15.18 -16.21
CA TYR A 279 -16.59 -15.85 -15.84
C TYR A 279 -17.81 -14.91 -15.86
N LYS A 280 -17.67 -13.66 -15.42
CA LYS A 280 -18.74 -12.64 -15.49
C LYS A 280 -19.10 -12.29 -16.92
N ALA A 281 -18.13 -12.21 -17.82
CA ALA A 281 -18.34 -11.97 -19.24
C ALA A 281 -19.11 -13.12 -19.90
N ASP A 282 -18.85 -14.37 -19.50
CA ASP A 282 -19.44 -15.56 -20.13
C ASP A 282 -20.84 -15.92 -19.62
N THR A 283 -21.11 -15.71 -18.33
CA THR A 283 -22.28 -16.33 -17.67
C THR A 283 -23.38 -15.38 -17.22
N SER A 284 -23.16 -14.07 -17.32
CA SER A 284 -24.07 -13.06 -16.77
C SER A 284 -24.39 -13.28 -15.27
N ASP A 285 -23.39 -13.71 -14.48
CA ASP A 285 -23.53 -13.94 -13.04
C ASP A 285 -23.66 -12.62 -12.25
N LYS A 286 -24.17 -12.72 -11.02
CA LYS A 286 -24.33 -11.58 -10.12
C LYS A 286 -23.01 -10.80 -9.95
N PRO A 287 -23.08 -9.47 -9.86
CA PRO A 287 -21.92 -8.57 -9.91
C PRO A 287 -20.95 -8.77 -8.74
N GLY A 288 -21.42 -9.41 -7.66
CA GLY A 288 -20.80 -9.35 -6.35
C GLY A 288 -21.29 -8.15 -5.54
N GLY A 289 -20.93 -8.10 -4.26
CA GLY A 289 -21.12 -6.90 -3.43
C GLY A 289 -19.91 -5.97 -3.49
N PRO A 290 -19.94 -4.81 -2.81
CA PRO A 290 -18.80 -3.89 -2.73
C PRO A 290 -17.49 -4.56 -2.31
N THR A 291 -17.55 -5.47 -1.33
CA THR A 291 -16.41 -6.30 -0.89
C THR A 291 -15.76 -7.07 -2.03
N GLN A 292 -16.57 -7.62 -2.94
CA GLN A 292 -16.09 -8.42 -4.07
C GLN A 292 -15.40 -7.54 -5.12
N HIS A 293 -15.94 -6.35 -5.39
CA HIS A 293 -15.31 -5.41 -6.32
C HIS A 293 -13.96 -4.88 -5.80
N ILE A 294 -13.88 -4.59 -4.49
CA ILE A 294 -12.62 -4.22 -3.84
C ILE A 294 -11.62 -5.38 -3.92
N ALA A 295 -12.09 -6.61 -3.68
CA ALA A 295 -11.25 -7.80 -3.71
C ALA A 295 -10.68 -8.08 -5.11
N GLU A 296 -11.51 -8.00 -6.14
CA GLU A 296 -11.09 -8.22 -7.53
C GLU A 296 -10.05 -7.18 -7.96
N ALA A 297 -10.28 -5.89 -7.66
CA ALA A 297 -9.33 -4.83 -7.98
C ALA A 297 -7.97 -5.00 -7.28
N HIS A 298 -7.99 -5.28 -5.97
CA HIS A 298 -6.74 -5.53 -5.23
C HIS A 298 -6.05 -6.81 -5.68
N ASN A 299 -6.77 -7.91 -5.87
CA ASN A 299 -6.13 -9.20 -6.18
C ASN A 299 -5.36 -9.13 -7.51
N HIS A 300 -5.98 -8.60 -8.56
CA HIS A 300 -5.29 -8.39 -9.84
C HIS A 300 -4.07 -7.46 -9.66
N HIS A 301 -4.24 -6.33 -8.96
CA HIS A 301 -3.15 -5.39 -8.71
C HIS A 301 -1.97 -6.02 -7.97
N LEU A 302 -2.21 -6.70 -6.85
CA LEU A 302 -1.16 -7.34 -6.06
C LEU A 302 -0.43 -8.41 -6.90
N THR A 303 -1.18 -9.19 -7.69
CA THR A 303 -0.59 -10.17 -8.61
C THR A 303 0.26 -9.48 -9.68
N HIS A 304 -0.21 -8.35 -10.22
CA HIS A 304 0.53 -7.53 -11.17
C HIS A 304 1.85 -7.03 -10.60
N VAL A 305 1.81 -6.34 -9.45
CA VAL A 305 3.02 -5.82 -8.79
C VAL A 305 4.05 -6.92 -8.55
N VAL A 306 3.65 -8.08 -8.04
CA VAL A 306 4.61 -9.16 -7.74
C VAL A 306 5.22 -9.79 -9.00
N ASN A 307 4.48 -9.86 -10.11
CA ASN A 307 4.91 -10.60 -11.29
C ASN A 307 5.45 -9.71 -12.43
N LYS A 308 5.26 -8.38 -12.35
CA LYS A 308 5.57 -7.44 -13.42
C LYS A 308 6.39 -6.22 -12.97
N ASP A 309 6.40 -5.88 -11.68
CA ASP A 309 7.14 -4.75 -11.10
C ASP A 309 8.39 -5.24 -10.34
#